data_AF-X1LQ01-F1
#
_entry.id   AF-X1LQ01-F1
#
_cell.length_a   1.000
_cell.length_b   1.000
_cell.length_c   1.000
_cell.angle_alpha   90.00
_cell.angle_beta   90.00
_cell.angle_gamma   90.00
#
_symmetry.space_group_name_H-M   'P 1'
#
loop_
_entity.id
_entity.type
_entity.pdbx_description
1 polymer ?
#
loop_
_entity_poly.entity_id
_entity_poly.type
_entity_poly.pdbx_seq_one_letter_code
_entity_poly.pdbx_strand_id
1 'polypeptide(L)'
;LEPAGYDPRVLKAMGLAYAISDRGACHLRATVYKAELSGIIPPEQIEGKAEVLIDFESEDAIKQEVGRKDAEVIVIGPAGERLVKFALIENNYWRSLGRTGPGAVLGSKKIKGIAFYGDIRRQVAKPDTINKMWEELKAIGKDDPGAKKFHDEGTLQ
;
A
#
# COMPACT_ATOMS: atom_id res chain seq x y z
N LEU A 1 15.04 -22.65 -8.06
CA LEU A 1 14.49 -21.98 -9.26
C LEU A 1 13.05 -21.61 -8.93
N GLU A 2 12.74 -20.32 -8.93
CA GLU A 2 11.38 -19.81 -8.71
C GLU A 2 10.43 -20.28 -9.83
N PRO A 3 9.13 -20.49 -9.56
CA PRO A 3 8.19 -20.96 -10.58
C PRO A 3 8.00 -19.93 -11.70
N ALA A 4 7.59 -20.40 -12.88
CA ALA A 4 7.46 -19.61 -14.11
C ALA A 4 6.52 -18.39 -14.02
N GLY A 5 5.70 -18.29 -12.97
CA GLY A 5 4.79 -17.16 -12.73
C GLY A 5 5.49 -15.84 -12.35
N TYR A 6 6.78 -15.86 -12.00
CA TYR A 6 7.54 -14.68 -11.55
C TYR A 6 8.75 -14.39 -12.44
N ASP A 7 8.60 -14.60 -13.75
CA ASP A 7 9.70 -14.57 -14.71
C ASP A 7 10.21 -13.14 -14.98
N PRO A 8 11.50 -12.85 -14.75
CA PRO A 8 12.07 -11.52 -14.90
C PRO A 8 12.15 -11.04 -16.36
N ARG A 9 11.93 -11.92 -17.35
CA ARG A 9 11.83 -11.54 -18.76
C ARG A 9 10.60 -10.70 -19.02
N VAL A 10 9.49 -10.99 -18.33
CA VAL A 10 8.22 -10.27 -18.45
C VAL A 10 8.04 -9.28 -17.31
N LEU A 11 8.36 -9.67 -16.07
CA LEU A 11 8.19 -8.86 -14.86
C LEU A 11 9.46 -8.06 -14.56
N LYS A 12 9.62 -6.87 -15.14
CA LYS A 12 10.85 -6.07 -15.01
C LYS A 12 11.11 -5.57 -13.59
N ALA A 13 10.07 -5.28 -12.80
CA ALA A 13 10.23 -4.93 -11.39
C ALA A 13 10.72 -6.14 -10.58
N MET A 14 10.18 -7.33 -10.86
CA MET A 14 10.63 -8.57 -10.24
C MET A 14 12.07 -8.92 -10.64
N GLY A 15 12.45 -8.66 -11.89
CA GLY A 15 13.83 -8.78 -12.36
C GLY A 15 14.77 -7.84 -11.62
N LEU A 16 14.35 -6.59 -11.39
CA LEU A 16 15.11 -5.64 -10.58
C LEU A 16 15.24 -6.11 -9.13
N ALA A 17 14.15 -6.59 -8.52
CA ALA A 17 14.15 -7.14 -7.16
C ALA A 17 15.09 -8.35 -7.00
N TYR A 18 15.12 -9.25 -7.99
CA TYR A 18 16.07 -10.37 -7.98
C TYR A 18 17.52 -9.92 -8.09
N ALA A 19 17.80 -8.88 -8.88
CA ALA A 19 19.15 -8.39 -9.10
C ALA A 19 19.76 -7.70 -7.86
N ILE A 20 18.93 -7.11 -7.00
CA ILE A 20 19.39 -6.37 -5.81
C ILE A 20 19.25 -7.15 -4.49
N SER A 21 18.56 -8.29 -4.50
CA SER A 21 18.33 -9.13 -3.32
C SER A 21 19.62 -9.79 -2.82
N ASP A 22 19.92 -9.62 -1.53
CA ASP A 22 21.04 -10.25 -0.82
C ASP A 22 20.90 -11.78 -0.67
N ARG A 23 19.66 -12.27 -0.74
CA ARG A 23 19.31 -13.70 -0.64
C ARG A 23 19.25 -14.40 -2.01
N GLY A 24 19.51 -13.67 -3.10
CA GLY A 24 19.33 -14.15 -4.47
C GLY A 24 17.87 -14.11 -4.92
N ALA A 25 17.54 -14.80 -6.02
CA ALA A 25 16.22 -14.74 -6.65
C ALA A 25 15.12 -15.35 -5.75
N CYS A 26 14.45 -14.51 -4.96
CA CYS A 26 13.35 -14.87 -4.06
C CYS A 26 12.15 -13.93 -4.24
N HIS A 27 11.01 -14.45 -4.68
CA HIS A 27 9.83 -13.63 -5.00
C HIS A 27 9.14 -13.01 -3.78
N LEU A 28 9.27 -13.66 -2.62
CA LEU A 28 8.68 -13.22 -1.36
C LEU A 28 9.39 -12.00 -0.74
N ARG A 29 10.60 -11.65 -1.21
CA ARG A 29 11.42 -10.62 -0.56
C ARG A 29 10.93 -9.19 -0.79
N ALA A 30 10.41 -8.91 -1.99
CA ALA A 30 9.97 -7.59 -2.41
C ALA A 30 8.50 -7.53 -2.81
N THR A 31 7.89 -8.69 -3.10
CA THR A 31 6.50 -8.87 -3.55
C THR A 31 6.01 -7.96 -4.70
N VAL A 32 6.92 -7.25 -5.36
CA VAL A 32 6.64 -6.26 -6.41
C VAL A 32 5.98 -6.88 -7.65
N TYR A 33 6.14 -8.19 -7.85
CA TYR A 33 5.40 -8.95 -8.86
C TYR A 33 3.89 -8.75 -8.75
N LYS A 34 3.37 -8.49 -7.54
CA LYS A 34 1.94 -8.25 -7.33
C LYS A 34 1.49 -7.00 -8.10
N ALA A 35 2.29 -5.94 -8.08
CA ALA A 35 1.99 -4.71 -8.81
C ALA A 35 2.05 -4.92 -10.33
N GLU A 36 2.93 -5.80 -10.81
CA GLU A 36 3.04 -6.13 -12.24
C GLU A 36 1.91 -7.06 -12.72
N LEU A 37 1.60 -8.10 -11.94
CA LEU A 37 0.54 -9.07 -12.28
C LEU A 37 -0.87 -8.50 -12.11
N SER A 38 -1.06 -7.52 -11.21
CA SER A 38 -2.35 -6.84 -11.05
C SER A 38 -2.54 -5.67 -12.04
N GLY A 39 -1.58 -5.42 -12.92
CA GLY A 39 -1.65 -4.35 -13.93
C GLY A 39 -1.47 -2.93 -13.38
N ILE A 40 -0.99 -2.77 -12.12
CA ILE A 40 -0.70 -1.45 -11.53
C ILE A 40 0.48 -0.79 -12.26
N ILE A 41 1.46 -1.60 -12.66
CA ILE A 41 2.57 -1.18 -13.51
C ILE A 41 2.70 -2.16 -14.68
N PRO A 42 2.82 -1.68 -15.94
CA PRO A 42 2.97 -2.57 -17.09
C PRO A 42 4.18 -3.49 -16.88
N PRO A 43 4.03 -4.81 -16.99
CA PRO A 43 5.08 -5.76 -16.59
C PRO A 43 6.38 -5.51 -17.38
N GLU A 44 6.28 -5.23 -18.68
CA GLU A 44 7.44 -5.07 -19.56
C GLU A 44 8.12 -3.69 -19.50
N GLN A 45 7.51 -2.70 -18.83
CA GLN A 45 8.07 -1.36 -18.68
C GLN A 45 9.35 -1.38 -17.84
N ILE A 46 10.35 -0.56 -18.16
CA ILE A 46 11.62 -0.50 -17.41
C ILE A 46 11.66 0.73 -16.49
N GLU A 47 11.20 1.87 -16.97
CA GLU A 47 11.26 3.14 -16.24
C GLU A 47 10.27 3.16 -15.07
N GLY A 48 10.64 3.79 -13.96
CA GLY A 48 9.79 3.91 -12.75
C GLY A 48 9.69 2.64 -11.88
N LYS A 49 10.22 1.49 -12.34
CA LYS A 49 10.17 0.22 -11.59
C LYS A 49 10.90 0.26 -10.26
N ALA A 50 12.02 0.99 -10.20
CA ALA A 50 12.83 1.13 -8.99
C ALA A 50 12.08 1.86 -7.87
N GLU A 51 11.26 2.86 -8.20
CA GLU A 51 10.52 3.65 -7.22
C GLU A 51 9.45 2.80 -6.54
N VAL A 52 8.68 2.05 -7.33
CA VAL A 52 7.69 1.10 -6.81
C VAL A 52 8.34 0.04 -5.94
N LEU A 53 9.47 -0.51 -6.38
CA LEU A 53 10.21 -1.51 -5.60
C LEU A 53 10.66 -0.97 -4.24
N ILE A 54 11.21 0.25 -4.21
CA ILE A 54 11.67 0.91 -2.98
C ILE A 54 10.50 1.14 -2.01
N ASP A 55 9.33 1.55 -2.50
CA ASP A 55 8.17 1.83 -1.67
C ASP A 55 7.64 0.57 -0.98
N PHE A 56 7.51 -0.53 -1.75
CA PHE A 56 7.10 -1.83 -1.21
C PHE A 56 8.12 -2.38 -0.21
N GLU A 57 9.41 -2.33 -0.54
CA GLU A 57 10.48 -2.80 0.36
C GLU A 57 10.55 -1.98 1.66
N SER A 58 10.24 -0.68 1.60
CA SER A 58 10.23 0.18 2.77
C SER A 58 9.12 -0.16 3.76
N GLU A 59 7.91 -0.44 3.26
CA GLU A 59 6.80 -0.88 4.11
C GLU A 59 7.08 -2.25 4.73
N ASP A 60 7.58 -3.19 3.92
CA ASP A 60 7.95 -4.54 4.36
C ASP A 60 9.06 -4.52 5.40
N ALA A 61 10.10 -3.69 5.21
CA ALA A 61 11.21 -3.56 6.15
C ALA A 61 10.74 -3.06 7.52
N ILE A 62 9.87 -2.05 7.56
CA ILE A 62 9.32 -1.53 8.82
C ILE A 62 8.41 -2.58 9.48
N LYS A 63 7.57 -3.28 8.72
CA LYS A 63 6.73 -4.37 9.26
C LYS A 63 7.58 -5.51 9.85
N GLN A 64 8.67 -5.87 9.18
CA GLN A 64 9.62 -6.87 9.68
C GLN A 64 10.33 -6.43 10.96
N GLU A 65 10.81 -5.19 11.02
CA GLU A 65 11.47 -4.62 12.20
C GLU A 65 10.54 -4.58 13.41
N VAL A 66 9.27 -4.22 13.20
CA VAL A 66 8.24 -4.22 14.25
C VAL A 66 7.91 -5.65 14.71
N GLY A 67 8.01 -6.65 13.83
CA GLY A 67 7.84 -8.07 14.18
C GLY A 67 6.42 -8.46 14.58
N ARG A 68 5.41 -7.61 14.30
CA ARG A 68 4.00 -7.86 14.62
C ARG A 68 3.16 -8.00 13.37
N LYS A 69 2.30 -9.03 13.35
CA LYS A 69 1.40 -9.32 12.23
C LYS A 69 0.23 -8.34 12.11
N ASP A 70 -0.12 -7.67 13.20
CA ASP A 70 -1.22 -6.70 13.28
C ASP A 70 -0.73 -5.24 13.26
N ALA A 71 0.56 -5.04 12.97
CA ALA A 71 1.10 -3.72 12.73
C ALA A 71 0.75 -3.25 11.32
N GLU A 72 0.29 -2.01 11.24
CA GLU A 72 0.10 -1.31 9.99
C GLU A 72 1.09 -0.15 9.90
N VAL A 73 1.49 0.17 8.68
CA VAL A 73 2.59 1.09 8.44
C VAL A 73 2.20 2.11 7.38
N ILE A 74 2.57 3.36 7.62
CA ILE A 74 2.59 4.40 6.59
C ILE A 74 4.05 4.70 6.22
N VAL A 75 4.32 4.92 4.94
CA VAL A 75 5.68 5.17 4.42
C VAL A 75 5.71 6.33 3.44
N ILE A 76 6.87 6.98 3.32
CA ILE A 76 7.18 7.88 2.20
C ILE A 76 8.12 7.20 1.22
N GLY A 77 7.93 7.49 -0.07
CA GLY A 77 8.86 7.08 -1.11
C GLY A 77 10.01 8.07 -1.35
N PRO A 78 10.86 7.81 -2.36
CA PRO A 78 11.96 8.70 -2.74
C PRO A 78 11.54 10.15 -3.00
N ALA A 79 10.31 10.38 -3.49
CA ALA A 79 9.77 11.72 -3.67
C ALA A 79 9.61 12.49 -2.34
N GLY A 80 9.19 11.82 -1.27
CA GLY A 80 9.12 12.40 0.07
C GLY A 80 10.51 12.70 0.62
N GLU A 81 11.44 11.76 0.47
CA GLU A 81 12.84 11.92 0.89
C GLU A 81 13.53 13.11 0.18
N ARG A 82 13.19 13.34 -1.09
CA ARG A 82 13.70 14.45 -1.92
C ARG A 82 12.88 15.75 -1.82
N LEU A 83 11.92 15.81 -0.89
CA LEU A 83 11.09 17.00 -0.62
C LEU A 83 10.30 17.50 -1.85
N VAL A 84 9.85 16.60 -2.72
CA VAL A 84 8.97 16.95 -3.83
C VAL A 84 7.66 17.52 -3.27
N LYS A 85 7.27 18.73 -3.68
CA LYS A 85 6.15 19.49 -3.07
C LYS A 85 4.80 18.76 -3.05
N PHE A 86 4.61 17.78 -3.93
CA PHE A 86 3.40 16.96 -4.03
C PHE A 86 3.65 15.49 -3.64
N ALA A 87 4.74 15.21 -2.93
CA ALA A 87 5.04 13.89 -2.42
C ALA A 87 3.94 13.41 -1.45
N LEU A 88 3.63 12.13 -1.60
CA LEU A 88 2.54 11.46 -0.92
C LEU A 88 3.06 10.51 0.17
N ILE A 89 2.15 10.04 1.01
CA ILE A 89 2.38 8.97 1.97
C ILE A 89 1.56 7.78 1.48
N GLU A 90 2.16 6.60 1.45
CA GLU A 90 1.50 5.34 1.12
C GLU A 90 1.23 4.52 2.39
N ASN A 91 0.15 3.74 2.36
CA ASN A 91 -0.23 2.79 3.39
C ASN A 91 -0.77 1.51 2.74
N ASN A 92 -0.41 0.36 3.30
CA ASN A 92 -0.90 -0.94 2.85
C ASN A 92 -0.70 -1.10 1.35
N TYR A 93 0.43 -0.67 0.81
CA TYR A 93 0.80 -0.73 -0.61
C TYR A 93 -0.08 0.02 -1.64
N TRP A 94 -1.29 0.49 -1.27
CA TRP A 94 -2.27 1.06 -2.23
C TRP A 94 -3.13 2.21 -1.69
N ARG A 95 -2.99 2.60 -0.42
CA ARG A 95 -3.73 3.74 0.15
C ARG A 95 -2.84 4.98 0.19
N SER A 96 -3.15 5.94 -0.69
CA SER A 96 -2.37 7.17 -0.81
C SER A 96 -3.00 8.36 -0.09
N LEU A 97 -2.23 9.01 0.79
CA LEU A 97 -2.49 10.37 1.27
C LEU A 97 -1.87 11.35 0.28
N GLY A 98 -2.56 11.53 -0.86
CA GLY A 98 -1.94 12.06 -2.08
C GLY A 98 -1.92 13.58 -2.29
N ARG A 99 -2.56 14.39 -1.44
CA ARG A 99 -2.76 15.83 -1.70
C ARG A 99 -2.03 16.68 -0.68
N THR A 100 -1.61 17.88 -1.09
CA THR A 100 -0.95 18.92 -0.25
C THR A 100 0.48 18.60 0.24
N GLY A 101 1.11 17.55 -0.28
CA GLY A 101 2.52 17.25 -0.03
C GLY A 101 2.88 16.67 1.35
N PRO A 102 2.04 15.85 2.01
CA PRO A 102 2.34 15.33 3.35
C PRO A 102 3.61 14.45 3.37
N GLY A 103 3.95 13.79 2.25
CA GLY A 103 5.18 13.01 2.13
C GLY A 103 6.45 13.87 2.24
N ALA A 104 6.42 15.10 1.70
CA ALA A 104 7.53 16.05 1.85
C ALA A 104 7.65 16.56 3.28
N VAL A 105 6.53 16.69 4.01
CA VAL A 105 6.55 17.06 5.43
C VAL A 105 7.26 15.98 6.25
N LEU A 106 6.94 14.70 6.05
CA LEU A 106 7.65 13.59 6.72
C LEU A 106 9.12 13.53 6.31
N GLY A 107 9.42 13.69 5.01
CA GLY A 107 10.79 13.71 4.50
C GLY A 107 11.63 14.83 5.11
N SER A 108 11.06 16.03 5.29
CA SER A 108 11.74 17.16 5.93
C SER A 108 12.14 16.89 7.39
N LYS A 109 11.46 15.94 8.03
CA LYS A 109 11.73 15.48 9.40
C LYS A 109 12.60 14.22 9.45
N LYS A 110 13.07 13.72 8.30
CA LYS A 110 13.83 12.47 8.16
C LYS A 110 13.07 11.26 8.70
N ILE A 111 11.75 11.22 8.51
CA ILE A 111 10.89 10.11 8.92
C ILE A 111 10.53 9.29 7.68
N LYS A 112 11.04 8.05 7.59
CA LYS A 112 10.76 7.14 6.46
C LYS A 112 9.35 6.52 6.53
N GLY A 113 8.88 6.24 7.74
CA GLY A 113 7.56 5.70 7.97
C GLY A 113 7.19 5.65 9.44
N ILE A 114 5.94 5.36 9.71
CA ILE A 114 5.37 5.24 11.07
C ILE A 114 4.59 3.94 11.12
N ALA A 115 4.96 3.07 12.06
CA ALA A 115 4.21 1.86 12.37
C ALA A 115 3.25 2.12 13.54
N PHE A 116 2.06 1.56 13.45
CA PHE A 116 1.04 1.62 14.50
C PHE A 116 0.42 0.24 14.70
N TYR A 117 0.23 -0.11 15.97
CA TYR A 117 -0.38 -1.37 16.40
C TYR A 117 -1.01 -1.16 17.77
N GLY A 118 -2.06 -1.91 18.08
CA GLY A 118 -2.75 -1.81 19.36
C GLY A 118 -4.13 -2.44 19.35
N ASP A 119 -4.59 -2.82 20.53
CA ASP A 119 -5.85 -3.52 20.78
C ASP A 119 -6.81 -2.73 21.70
N ILE A 120 -6.45 -1.48 22.02
CA ILE A 120 -7.25 -0.60 22.88
C ILE A 120 -8.60 -0.33 22.22
N ARG A 121 -9.67 -0.78 22.87
CA ARG A 121 -11.05 -0.49 22.46
C ARG A 121 -11.55 0.78 23.13
N ARG A 122 -12.08 1.72 22.34
CA ARG A 122 -12.73 2.93 22.85
C ARG A 122 -14.13 2.60 23.38
N GLN A 123 -14.48 3.19 24.52
CA GLN A 123 -15.85 3.14 25.02
C GLN A 123 -16.73 4.04 24.15
N VAL A 124 -17.81 3.46 23.63
CA VAL A 124 -18.80 4.19 22.84
C VAL A 124 -19.80 4.82 23.81
N ALA A 125 -20.01 6.14 23.72
CA ALA A 125 -20.91 6.86 24.62
C ALA A 125 -22.39 6.38 24.53
N LYS A 126 -22.83 5.93 23.35
CA LYS A 126 -24.18 5.42 23.08
C LYS A 126 -24.13 4.23 22.11
N PRO A 127 -23.81 3.01 22.58
CA PRO A 127 -23.61 1.86 21.70
C PRO A 127 -24.87 1.47 20.92
N ASP A 128 -26.04 1.51 21.56
CA ASP A 128 -27.30 1.15 20.91
C ASP A 128 -27.66 2.10 19.76
N THR A 129 -27.34 3.38 19.89
CA THR A 129 -27.55 4.37 18.83
C THR A 129 -26.66 4.10 17.63
N ILE A 130 -25.38 3.78 17.84
CA ILE A 130 -24.46 3.43 16.74
C ILE A 130 -24.92 2.16 16.05
N ASN A 131 -25.30 1.13 16.81
CA ASN A 131 -25.78 -0.13 16.24
C ASN A 131 -27.05 0.06 15.41
N LYS A 132 -28.01 0.85 15.92
CA LYS A 132 -29.22 1.18 15.18
C LYS A 132 -28.90 1.92 13.88
N MET A 133 -28.07 2.95 13.94
CA MET A 133 -27.64 3.72 12.76
C MET A 133 -26.93 2.83 11.74
N TRP A 134 -26.11 1.88 12.20
CA TRP A 134 -25.42 0.92 11.34
C TRP A 134 -26.41 0.02 10.58
N GLU A 135 -27.40 -0.55 11.28
CA GLU A 135 -28.43 -1.37 10.63
C GLU A 135 -29.27 -0.57 9.63
N GLU A 136 -29.60 0.69 9.95
CA GLU A 136 -30.31 1.59 9.04
C GLU A 136 -29.49 1.90 7.77
N LEU A 137 -28.21 2.27 7.93
CA LEU A 137 -27.31 2.54 6.80
C LEU A 137 -27.08 1.30 5.93
N LYS A 138 -26.94 0.13 6.55
CA LYS A 138 -26.77 -1.14 5.86
C LYS A 138 -28.02 -1.53 5.06
N ALA A 139 -29.21 -1.28 5.60
CA ALA A 139 -30.47 -1.50 4.90
C ALA A 139 -30.58 -0.59 3.66
N ILE A 140 -30.21 0.68 3.78
CA ILE A 140 -30.18 1.63 2.66
C ILE A 140 -29.16 1.18 1.60
N GLY A 141 -27.93 0.90 2.00
CA GLY A 141 -26.83 0.62 1.08
C GLY A 141 -26.97 -0.70 0.31
N LYS A 142 -27.75 -1.66 0.81
CA LYS A 142 -27.89 -2.98 0.18
C LYS A 142 -28.55 -2.91 -1.20
N ASP A 143 -29.60 -2.11 -1.31
CA ASP A 143 -30.40 -1.98 -2.53
C ASP A 143 -30.15 -0.64 -3.26
N ASP A 144 -29.22 0.18 -2.74
CA ASP A 144 -28.84 1.45 -3.36
C ASP A 144 -28.10 1.21 -4.70
N PRO A 145 -28.61 1.74 -5.82
CA PRO A 145 -27.98 1.57 -7.13
C PRO A 145 -26.56 2.15 -7.19
N GLY A 146 -26.29 3.22 -6.44
CA GLY A 146 -24.97 3.85 -6.38
C GLY A 146 -23.94 2.98 -5.66
N ALA A 147 -24.32 2.40 -4.51
CA ALA A 147 -23.49 1.48 -3.76
C ALA A 147 -23.17 0.21 -4.57
N LYS A 148 -24.16 -0.34 -5.27
CA LYS A 148 -23.96 -1.50 -6.15
C LYS A 148 -23.00 -1.18 -7.31
N LYS A 149 -23.20 -0.05 -7.97
CA LYS A 149 -22.31 0.40 -9.05
C LYS A 149 -20.88 0.61 -8.54
N PHE A 150 -20.70 1.21 -7.37
CA PHE A 150 -19.37 1.41 -6.78
C PHE A 150 -18.69 0.10 -6.37
N HIS A 151 -19.46 -0.90 -5.92
CA HIS A 151 -18.93 -2.24 -5.65
C HIS A 151 -18.45 -2.93 -6.92
N ASP A 152 -19.24 -2.86 -7.99
CA ASP A 152 -18.99 -3.61 -9.24
C ASP A 152 -17.90 -2.94 -10.11
N GLU A 153 -17.87 -1.61 -10.15
CA GLU A 153 -17.02 -0.83 -11.06
C GLU A 153 -15.92 -0.04 -10.35
N GLY A 154 -15.99 0.08 -9.01
CA GLY A 154 -15.09 0.93 -8.24
C GLY A 154 -15.41 2.42 -8.39
N THR A 155 -14.40 3.27 -8.13
CA THR A 155 -14.52 4.71 -8.39
C THR A 155 -14.37 4.94 -9.89
N LEU A 156 -15.45 5.34 -10.55
CA LEU A 156 -15.39 5.80 -11.94
C LEU A 156 -14.50 7.04 -12.00
N GLN A 157 -13.39 6.94 -12.74
CA GLN A 157 -12.55 8.08 -13.11
C GLN A 157 -13.07 8.75 -14.38
#